data_AF-A0A6I2QQA8-F1
#
_entry.id   AF-A0A6I2QQA8-F1
#
_cell.length_a   1.000
_cell.length_b   1.000
_cell.length_c   1.000
_cell.angle_alpha   90.00
_cell.angle_beta   90.00
_cell.angle_gamma   90.00
#
_symmetry.space_group_name_H-M   'P 1'
#
loop_
_entity.id
_entity.type
_entity.pdbx_description
1 polymer ?
#
loop_
_entity_poly.entity_id
_entity_poly.type
_entity_poly.pdbx_seq_one_letter_code
_entity_poly.pdbx_strand_id
1 'polypeptide(L)'
;MIFIDLLKDEYIEELSDFVYKLRNNFLFQNKFDSNLAKNRTTIIKSLKKQISNRNHFVIFEETKLIGYLVLDLDDKELLIKEIYLDKINKSILFKIFRFLMDYALSNLFDIIKFKFNGFIFDEIIKEHLDDQNRLEIKNDMFEESHKKFAIISFKAKNGLIKFLKGNNYEVIYSFDSKKMDEKVSDHVDMQIRKINENAFVCTQESYFHYRVYLPNYIALYVTELEITNTYPKDCLLNNFSIENHLVCNKKSVDPVVLKLLKDEKIIMVKQGYSKCSTIVTDKFVITSDKSIYNSVQKQNIKAYLIDSGEIKLEGYDTGFIGGTCGYCADLGVVFYGNLENYKFKNKLIEFLEKENIKYYYTDDDDFIDRGSIIFN
;
A
#
# COMPACT_ATOMS: atom_id res chain seq x y z
N MET A 1 -20.95 4.50 6.05
CA MET A 1 -19.48 4.27 5.85
C MET A 1 -18.77 4.54 7.17
N ILE A 2 -17.76 3.76 7.59
CA ILE A 2 -17.00 4.07 8.82
C ILE A 2 -15.66 4.64 8.41
N PHE A 3 -15.25 5.74 9.02
CA PHE A 3 -13.98 6.43 8.76
C PHE A 3 -13.31 6.79 10.09
N ILE A 4 -11.98 6.78 10.11
CA ILE A 4 -11.17 7.12 11.27
C ILE A 4 -10.23 8.25 10.85
N ASP A 5 -10.28 9.38 11.55
CA ASP A 5 -9.40 10.53 11.31
C ASP A 5 -8.54 10.83 12.52
N LEU A 6 -7.46 11.56 12.29
CA LEU A 6 -6.71 12.19 13.35
C LEU A 6 -7.55 13.29 14.03
N LEU A 7 -7.45 13.38 15.35
CA LEU A 7 -8.07 14.46 16.11
C LEU A 7 -7.51 15.83 15.67
N LYS A 8 -8.39 16.70 15.18
CA LYS A 8 -8.12 18.08 14.77
C LYS A 8 -8.96 19.05 15.61
N ASP A 9 -8.60 20.33 15.56
CA ASP A 9 -9.29 21.39 16.31
C ASP A 9 -10.81 21.43 16.04
N GLU A 10 -11.22 21.14 14.81
CA GLU A 10 -12.63 21.13 14.39
C GLU A 10 -13.48 20.06 15.08
N TYR A 11 -12.88 18.96 15.56
CA TYR A 11 -13.60 17.86 16.20
C TYR A 11 -13.70 18.01 17.73
N ILE A 12 -13.01 18.98 18.35
CA ILE A 12 -12.92 19.06 19.82
C ILE A 12 -14.28 19.21 20.49
N GLU A 13 -15.12 20.11 19.97
CA GLU A 13 -16.41 20.41 20.62
C GLU A 13 -17.33 19.20 20.53
N GLU A 14 -17.41 18.58 19.35
CA GLU A 14 -18.20 17.36 19.13
C GLU A 14 -17.68 16.20 19.99
N LEU A 15 -16.36 15.99 20.03
CA LEU A 15 -15.73 14.96 20.85
C LEU A 15 -15.94 15.22 22.35
N SER A 16 -15.83 16.47 22.80
CA SER A 16 -16.09 16.82 24.20
C SER A 16 -17.54 16.53 24.58
N ASP A 17 -18.49 16.80 23.68
CA ASP A 17 -19.90 16.52 23.92
C ASP A 17 -20.19 15.02 23.93
N PHE A 18 -19.56 14.29 23.02
CA PHE A 18 -19.58 12.84 22.97
C PHE A 18 -19.05 12.21 24.27
N VAL A 19 -17.84 12.62 24.70
CA VAL A 19 -17.21 12.16 25.94
C VAL A 19 -18.06 12.51 27.15
N TYR A 20 -18.62 13.72 27.19
CA TYR A 20 -19.51 14.15 28.26
C TYR A 20 -20.79 13.31 28.31
N LYS A 21 -21.43 13.04 27.16
CA LYS A 21 -22.62 12.18 27.07
C LYS A 21 -22.32 10.74 27.49
N LEU A 22 -21.23 10.15 27.01
CA LEU A 22 -20.78 8.81 27.42
C LEU A 22 -20.58 8.73 28.93
N ARG A 23 -19.87 9.70 29.52
CA ARG A 23 -19.61 9.74 30.98
C ARG A 23 -20.88 9.86 31.81
N ASN A 24 -21.89 10.54 31.30
CA ASN A 24 -23.16 10.73 32.00
C ASN A 24 -24.22 9.68 31.65
N ASN A 25 -23.96 8.75 30.75
CA ASN A 25 -24.87 7.66 30.44
C ASN A 25 -24.82 6.62 31.58
N PHE A 26 -25.98 6.31 32.19
CA PHE A 26 -26.10 5.41 33.34
C PHE A 26 -25.48 4.02 33.10
N LEU A 27 -25.48 3.52 31.86
CA LEU A 27 -24.82 2.26 31.50
C LEU A 27 -23.29 2.31 31.64
N PHE A 28 -22.72 3.51 31.54
CA PHE A 28 -21.27 3.78 31.58
C PHE A 28 -20.81 4.48 32.88
N GLN A 29 -21.73 5.02 33.68
CA GLN A 29 -21.42 5.76 34.93
C GLN A 29 -20.65 4.92 35.97
N ASN A 30 -20.90 3.61 36.06
CA ASN A 30 -20.16 2.71 36.97
C ASN A 30 -18.77 2.28 36.45
N LYS A 31 -18.33 2.81 35.30
CA LYS A 31 -17.22 2.25 34.50
C LYS A 31 -16.15 3.26 34.08
N PHE A 32 -16.29 4.54 34.46
CA PHE A 32 -15.26 5.56 34.26
C PHE A 32 -14.37 5.65 35.50
N ASP A 33 -13.05 5.75 35.30
CA ASP A 33 -12.10 6.08 36.38
C ASP A 33 -12.53 7.42 37.03
N SER A 34 -12.84 7.35 38.32
CA SER A 34 -13.35 8.45 39.15
C SER A 34 -12.48 9.72 39.16
N ASN A 35 -11.26 9.63 38.63
CA ASN A 35 -10.26 10.70 38.58
C ASN A 35 -10.28 11.56 37.29
N LEU A 36 -11.04 11.20 36.24
CA LEU A 36 -11.08 11.96 34.99
C LEU A 36 -12.18 13.04 34.97
N ALA A 37 -11.75 14.31 34.92
CA ALA A 37 -12.50 15.56 34.67
C ALA A 37 -14.05 15.47 34.58
N LYS A 38 -14.75 15.99 35.61
CA LYS A 38 -16.21 15.87 35.80
C LYS A 38 -17.08 16.91 35.05
N ASN A 39 -16.50 17.84 34.28
CA ASN A 39 -17.28 18.85 33.56
C ASN A 39 -16.74 19.11 32.14
N ARG A 40 -17.64 19.60 31.26
CA ARG A 40 -17.39 19.86 29.82
C ARG A 40 -16.17 20.75 29.60
N THR A 41 -16.02 21.81 30.39
CA THR A 41 -14.92 22.78 30.26
C THR A 41 -13.55 22.15 30.50
N THR A 42 -13.43 21.25 31.47
CA THR A 42 -12.17 20.56 31.76
C THR A 42 -11.83 19.52 30.68
N ILE A 43 -12.85 18.84 30.12
CA ILE A 43 -12.67 17.92 28.98
C ILE A 43 -12.11 18.69 27.77
N ILE A 44 -12.72 19.82 27.40
CA ILE A 44 -12.24 20.67 26.30
C ILE A 44 -10.80 21.12 26.52
N LYS A 45 -10.45 21.57 27.74
CA LYS A 45 -9.07 21.98 28.06
C LYS A 45 -8.08 20.83 27.93
N SER A 46 -8.45 19.63 28.37
CA SER A 46 -7.61 18.43 28.24
C SER A 46 -7.41 18.05 26.78
N LEU A 47 -8.48 18.00 25.98
CA LEU A 47 -8.43 17.69 24.57
C LEU A 47 -7.60 18.72 23.80
N LYS A 48 -7.79 20.02 24.04
CA LYS A 48 -6.97 21.10 23.45
C LYS A 48 -5.47 20.93 23.71
N LYS A 49 -5.09 20.42 24.89
CA LYS A 49 -3.70 20.12 25.21
C LYS A 49 -3.15 18.91 24.44
N GLN A 50 -4.02 17.98 24.03
CA GLN A 50 -3.65 16.72 23.38
C GLN A 50 -3.59 16.80 21.85
N ILE A 51 -4.13 17.85 21.22
CA ILE A 51 -4.17 18.01 19.75
C ILE A 51 -2.79 18.05 19.11
N SER A 52 -1.77 18.48 19.84
CA SER A 52 -0.39 18.42 19.36
C SER A 52 0.14 16.99 19.19
N ASN A 53 -0.54 15.98 19.74
CA ASN A 53 -0.11 14.58 19.70
C ASN A 53 -0.84 13.81 18.60
N ARG A 54 -0.08 13.23 17.67
CA ARG A 54 -0.57 12.48 16.50
C ARG A 54 -1.23 11.13 16.80
N ASN A 55 -1.51 10.82 18.06
CA ASN A 55 -1.97 9.50 18.47
C ASN A 55 -3.44 9.47 18.94
N HIS A 56 -4.16 10.58 18.80
CA HIS A 56 -5.59 10.66 19.13
C HIS A 56 -6.39 10.58 17.84
N PHE A 57 -7.33 9.65 17.76
CA PHE A 57 -8.15 9.43 16.58
C PHE A 57 -9.62 9.46 16.95
N VAL A 58 -10.42 9.95 16.00
CA VAL A 58 -11.88 10.04 16.07
C VAL A 58 -12.49 9.10 15.05
N ILE A 59 -13.63 8.50 15.41
CA ILE A 59 -14.29 7.45 14.64
C ILE A 59 -15.68 7.95 14.25
N PHE A 60 -15.94 8.01 12.94
CA PHE A 60 -17.20 8.47 12.38
C PHE A 60 -17.96 7.33 11.71
N GLU A 61 -19.28 7.34 11.86
CA GLU A 61 -20.23 6.63 11.00
C GLU A 61 -20.93 7.66 10.12
N GLU A 62 -20.58 7.66 8.84
CA GLU A 62 -20.96 8.70 7.87
C GLU A 62 -20.46 10.07 8.34
N THR A 63 -21.35 10.91 8.86
CA THR A 63 -21.01 12.22 9.41
C THR A 63 -21.13 12.28 10.93
N LYS A 64 -21.59 11.21 11.58
CA LYS A 64 -21.81 11.17 13.02
C LYS A 64 -20.56 10.69 13.74
N LEU A 65 -20.04 11.44 14.70
CA LEU A 65 -19.02 10.95 15.62
C LEU A 65 -19.60 9.82 16.50
N ILE A 66 -18.99 8.63 16.41
CA ILE A 66 -19.41 7.44 17.14
C ILE A 66 -18.35 6.93 18.13
N GLY A 67 -17.13 7.47 18.11
CA GLY A 67 -16.07 7.01 19.00
C GLY A 67 -14.77 7.77 18.91
N TYR A 68 -13.83 7.36 19.75
CA TYR A 68 -12.44 7.81 19.72
C TYR A 68 -11.51 6.73 20.23
N LEU A 69 -10.24 6.81 19.84
CA LEU A 69 -9.17 5.95 20.34
C LEU A 69 -7.89 6.76 20.57
N VAL A 70 -7.12 6.37 21.58
CA VAL A 70 -5.84 6.98 21.94
C VAL A 70 -4.76 5.92 21.91
N LEU A 71 -3.77 6.15 21.05
CA LEU A 71 -2.60 5.30 20.88
C LEU A 71 -1.40 5.87 21.65
N ASP A 72 -0.51 4.99 22.06
CA ASP A 72 0.79 5.31 22.61
C ASP A 72 1.82 4.32 22.07
N LEU A 73 3.09 4.71 22.09
CA LEU A 73 4.17 3.95 21.46
C LEU A 73 5.08 3.43 22.58
N ASP A 74 5.29 2.11 22.62
CA ASP A 74 6.19 1.46 23.58
C ASP A 74 7.08 0.46 22.84
N ASP A 75 8.29 0.90 22.48
CA ASP A 75 9.24 0.16 21.66
C ASP A 75 8.64 -0.42 20.36
N LYS A 76 8.35 -1.72 20.33
CA LYS A 76 7.75 -2.47 19.20
C LYS A 76 6.28 -2.81 19.41
N GLU A 77 5.69 -2.36 20.51
CA GLU A 77 4.27 -2.54 20.83
C GLU A 77 3.51 -1.23 20.56
N LEU A 78 2.41 -1.32 19.80
CA LEU A 78 1.41 -0.26 19.73
C LEU A 78 0.46 -0.40 20.91
N LEU A 79 0.49 0.56 21.84
CA LEU A 79 -0.37 0.55 23.03
C LEU A 79 -1.68 1.29 22.74
N ILE A 80 -2.81 0.64 22.95
CA ILE A 80 -4.11 1.30 22.96
C ILE A 80 -4.42 1.69 24.40
N LYS A 81 -4.32 2.98 24.71
CA LYS A 81 -4.55 3.55 26.05
C LYS A 81 -6.02 3.72 26.36
N GLU A 82 -6.77 4.16 25.36
CA GLU A 82 -8.20 4.44 25.46
C GLU A 82 -8.89 4.06 24.14
N ILE A 83 -10.06 3.46 24.24
CA ILE A 83 -10.97 3.24 23.12
C ILE A 83 -12.40 3.35 23.63
N TYR A 84 -13.21 4.18 22.99
CA TYR A 84 -14.61 4.39 23.35
C TYR A 84 -15.49 4.48 22.12
N LEU A 85 -16.64 3.83 22.18
CA LEU A 85 -17.64 3.78 21.11
C LEU A 85 -19.04 3.92 21.71
N ASP A 86 -19.90 4.73 21.08
CA ASP A 86 -21.33 4.88 21.42
C ASP A 86 -22.13 3.64 20.98
N LYS A 87 -21.68 2.95 19.93
CA LYS A 87 -22.27 1.69 19.44
C LYS A 87 -21.19 0.73 18.99
N ILE A 88 -21.35 -0.56 19.32
CA ILE A 88 -20.48 -1.65 18.86
C ILE A 88 -21.31 -2.68 18.13
N ASN A 89 -20.82 -3.08 16.97
CA ASN A 89 -21.22 -4.29 16.28
C ASN A 89 -19.97 -4.91 15.61
N LYS A 90 -20.08 -6.15 15.12
CA LYS A 90 -18.96 -6.85 14.49
C LYS A 90 -18.34 -6.07 13.32
N SER A 91 -19.15 -5.34 12.53
CA SER A 91 -18.65 -4.54 11.39
C SER A 91 -17.81 -3.34 11.82
N ILE A 92 -18.23 -2.62 12.87
CA ILE A 92 -17.48 -1.49 13.44
C ILE A 92 -16.17 -2.00 14.03
N LEU A 93 -16.24 -3.08 14.83
CA LEU A 93 -15.06 -3.65 15.47
C LEU A 93 -14.03 -4.12 14.44
N PHE A 94 -14.47 -4.80 13.39
CA PHE A 94 -13.64 -5.23 12.28
C PHE A 94 -12.87 -4.07 11.64
N LYS A 95 -13.54 -2.96 11.35
CA LYS A 95 -12.90 -1.79 10.72
C LYS A 95 -11.90 -1.10 11.63
N ILE A 96 -12.18 -1.08 12.94
CA ILE A 96 -11.25 -0.54 13.93
C ILE A 96 -10.01 -1.43 14.02
N PHE A 97 -10.17 -2.76 14.11
CA PHE A 97 -9.02 -3.67 14.09
C PHE A 97 -8.23 -3.55 12.80
N ARG A 98 -8.88 -3.45 11.65
CA ARG A 98 -8.19 -3.23 10.37
C ARG A 98 -7.38 -1.94 10.39
N PHE A 99 -7.95 -0.83 10.85
CA PHE A 99 -7.22 0.42 11.00
C PHE A 99 -6.02 0.29 11.95
N LEU A 100 -6.20 -0.33 13.12
CA LEU A 100 -5.13 -0.52 14.10
C LEU A 100 -4.01 -1.39 13.54
N MET A 101 -4.34 -2.45 12.80
CA MET A 101 -3.40 -3.32 12.11
C MET A 101 -2.62 -2.55 11.05
N ASP A 102 -3.30 -1.77 10.20
CA ASP A 102 -2.66 -0.98 9.16
C ASP A 102 -1.78 0.13 9.74
N TYR A 103 -2.21 0.77 10.83
CA TYR A 103 -1.42 1.75 11.57
C TYR A 103 -0.18 1.11 12.20
N ALA A 104 -0.34 -0.06 12.82
CA ALA A 104 0.76 -0.80 13.42
C ALA A 104 1.79 -1.22 12.37
N LEU A 105 1.34 -1.80 11.26
CA LEU A 105 2.18 -2.18 10.12
C LEU A 105 2.94 -0.99 9.53
N SER A 106 2.26 0.12 9.27
CA SER A 106 2.88 1.32 8.69
C SER A 106 3.96 1.93 9.60
N ASN A 107 3.89 1.69 10.90
CA ASN A 107 4.87 2.15 11.88
C ASN A 107 5.81 1.03 12.36
N LEU A 108 5.78 -0.16 11.73
CA LEU A 108 6.63 -1.32 12.04
C LEU A 108 6.50 -1.82 13.49
N PHE A 109 5.30 -1.75 14.05
CA PHE A 109 4.96 -2.42 15.31
C PHE A 109 4.64 -3.89 15.06
N ASP A 110 5.06 -4.77 15.96
CA ASP A 110 4.88 -6.22 15.84
C ASP A 110 3.60 -6.69 16.57
N ILE A 111 3.20 -5.96 17.61
CA ILE A 111 2.12 -6.32 18.53
C ILE A 111 1.25 -5.09 18.79
N ILE A 112 -0.06 -5.29 18.83
CA ILE A 112 -1.01 -4.29 19.32
C ILE A 112 -1.51 -4.74 20.69
N LYS A 113 -1.26 -3.94 21.72
CA LYS A 113 -1.61 -4.29 23.10
C LYS A 113 -2.70 -3.38 23.63
N PHE A 114 -3.77 -3.99 24.10
CA PHE A 114 -4.91 -3.30 24.65
C PHE A 114 -4.71 -3.11 26.15
N LYS A 115 -4.64 -1.85 26.60
CA LYS A 115 -4.66 -1.52 28.02
C LYS A 115 -6.10 -1.20 28.43
N PHE A 116 -6.83 -2.24 28.82
CA PHE A 116 -8.23 -2.09 29.23
C PHE A 116 -8.36 -1.31 30.54
N ASN A 117 -9.08 -0.19 30.49
CA ASN A 117 -9.53 0.58 31.65
C ASN A 117 -11.08 0.64 31.66
N GLY A 118 -11.79 -0.50 31.57
CA GLY A 118 -13.26 -0.56 31.69
C GLY A 118 -13.93 -1.85 31.16
N PHE A 119 -14.96 -2.36 31.84
CA PHE A 119 -15.36 -3.79 31.78
C PHE A 119 -16.32 -4.28 30.66
N ILE A 120 -17.15 -3.47 30.00
CA ILE A 120 -18.07 -3.99 28.93
C ILE A 120 -17.33 -4.19 27.60
N PHE A 121 -16.35 -3.35 27.33
CA PHE A 121 -15.53 -3.37 26.12
C PHE A 121 -14.60 -4.58 26.08
N ASP A 122 -14.23 -5.08 27.26
CA ASP A 122 -13.37 -6.22 27.47
C ASP A 122 -13.90 -7.50 26.82
N GLU A 123 -15.17 -7.87 27.02
CA GLU A 123 -15.63 -9.22 26.63
C GLU A 123 -15.64 -9.43 25.11
N ILE A 124 -16.19 -8.46 24.34
CA ILE A 124 -16.26 -8.55 22.87
C ILE A 124 -14.86 -8.46 22.23
N ILE A 125 -13.99 -7.62 22.77
CA ILE A 125 -12.63 -7.46 22.23
C ILE A 125 -11.74 -8.64 22.64
N LYS A 126 -11.86 -9.14 23.88
CA LYS A 126 -11.08 -10.29 24.40
C LYS A 126 -11.30 -11.57 23.61
N GLU A 127 -12.45 -11.76 22.96
CA GLU A 127 -12.67 -12.87 22.02
C GLU A 127 -11.63 -12.89 20.87
N HIS A 128 -11.00 -11.74 20.58
CA HIS A 128 -10.02 -11.57 19.52
C HIS A 128 -8.58 -11.36 20.02
N LEU A 129 -8.34 -11.37 21.33
CA LEU A 129 -7.02 -11.14 21.91
C LEU A 129 -6.47 -12.41 22.57
N ASP A 130 -5.16 -12.47 22.74
CA ASP A 130 -4.53 -13.49 23.58
C ASP A 130 -4.77 -13.24 25.09
N ASP A 131 -4.34 -14.19 25.92
CA ASP A 131 -4.46 -14.14 27.38
C ASP A 131 -3.74 -12.92 28.02
N GLN A 132 -2.89 -12.24 27.26
CA GLN A 132 -2.14 -11.04 27.69
C GLN A 132 -2.74 -9.74 27.11
N ASN A 133 -3.96 -9.80 26.55
CA ASN A 133 -4.65 -8.71 25.86
C ASN A 133 -3.87 -8.15 24.66
N ARG A 134 -3.18 -9.04 23.92
CA ARG A 134 -2.46 -8.71 22.70
C ARG A 134 -3.20 -9.20 21.49
N LEU A 135 -3.20 -8.36 20.47
CA LEU A 135 -3.50 -8.74 19.11
C LEU A 135 -2.16 -8.88 18.39
N GLU A 136 -1.78 -10.12 18.11
CA GLU A 136 -0.64 -10.38 17.23
C GLU A 136 -1.05 -10.03 15.81
N ILE A 137 -0.19 -9.31 15.08
CA ILE A 137 -0.49 -8.90 13.71
C ILE A 137 -0.40 -10.14 12.81
N LYS A 138 -1.51 -10.87 12.69
CA LYS A 138 -1.66 -12.02 11.79
C LYS A 138 -2.66 -11.67 10.69
N ASN A 139 -2.27 -11.95 9.44
CA ASN A 139 -3.15 -11.77 8.28
C ASN A 139 -4.36 -12.73 8.33
N ASP A 140 -4.24 -13.79 9.13
CA ASP A 140 -5.18 -14.90 9.32
C ASP A 140 -6.52 -14.48 9.93
N MET A 141 -6.60 -13.26 10.50
CA MET A 141 -7.86 -12.71 11.03
C MET A 141 -8.94 -12.48 9.96
N PHE A 142 -8.54 -12.44 8.68
CA PHE A 142 -9.42 -12.19 7.57
C PHE A 142 -9.55 -13.48 6.74
N GLU A 143 -10.57 -14.29 7.04
CA GLU A 143 -10.96 -15.43 6.20
C GLU A 143 -11.50 -14.92 4.86
N GLU A 144 -10.59 -14.62 3.93
CA GLU A 144 -10.89 -14.34 2.54
C GLU A 144 -10.24 -15.39 1.64
N SER A 145 -10.98 -15.88 0.65
CA SER A 145 -10.40 -16.70 -0.41
C SER A 145 -9.28 -15.93 -1.10
N HIS A 146 -8.11 -16.54 -1.29
CA HIS A 146 -7.01 -15.95 -2.05
C HIS A 146 -7.43 -15.82 -3.51
N LYS A 147 -7.98 -14.66 -3.86
CA LYS A 147 -8.34 -14.32 -5.23
C LYS A 147 -7.14 -13.71 -5.93
N LYS A 148 -6.95 -14.10 -7.17
CA LYS A 148 -5.95 -13.48 -8.03
C LYS A 148 -6.40 -12.05 -8.36
N PHE A 149 -5.49 -11.09 -8.28
CA PHE A 149 -5.73 -9.72 -8.70
C PHE A 149 -4.55 -9.15 -9.48
N ALA A 150 -4.86 -8.22 -10.38
CA ALA A 150 -3.89 -7.46 -11.14
C ALA A 150 -4.18 -5.97 -10.97
N ILE A 151 -3.16 -5.22 -10.56
CA ILE A 151 -3.21 -3.76 -10.48
C ILE A 151 -2.70 -3.20 -11.80
N ILE A 152 -3.56 -2.46 -12.49
CA ILE A 152 -3.29 -1.89 -13.82
C ILE A 152 -3.59 -0.40 -13.85
N SER A 153 -3.02 0.30 -14.83
CA SER A 153 -3.38 1.69 -15.10
C SER A 153 -4.89 1.85 -15.32
N PHE A 154 -5.50 2.89 -14.75
CA PHE A 154 -6.90 3.23 -15.05
C PHE A 154 -7.12 3.66 -16.52
N LYS A 155 -6.05 3.91 -17.28
CA LYS A 155 -6.07 4.20 -18.72
C LYS A 155 -5.96 2.93 -19.58
N ALA A 156 -5.87 1.74 -18.99
CA ALA A 156 -5.77 0.47 -19.70
C ALA A 156 -6.98 0.19 -20.62
N LYS A 157 -6.73 -0.44 -21.76
CA LYS A 157 -7.77 -0.77 -22.74
C LYS A 157 -8.54 -2.04 -22.41
N ASN A 158 -9.69 -2.18 -23.03
CA ASN A 158 -10.66 -3.26 -22.77
C ASN A 158 -10.11 -4.65 -23.10
N GLY A 159 -9.23 -4.78 -24.09
CA GLY A 159 -8.58 -6.04 -24.44
C GLY A 159 -7.86 -6.65 -23.23
N LEU A 160 -7.05 -5.83 -22.54
CA LEU A 160 -6.28 -6.28 -21.39
C LEU A 160 -7.21 -6.64 -20.22
N ILE A 161 -8.22 -5.81 -19.97
CA ILE A 161 -9.21 -6.03 -18.90
C ILE A 161 -9.96 -7.36 -19.14
N LYS A 162 -10.39 -7.64 -20.38
CA LYS A 162 -11.06 -8.89 -20.75
C LYS A 162 -10.13 -10.09 -20.59
N PHE A 163 -8.88 -9.98 -21.01
CA PHE A 163 -7.89 -11.04 -20.84
C PHE A 163 -7.65 -11.39 -19.37
N LEU A 164 -7.43 -10.39 -18.52
CA LEU A 164 -7.22 -10.58 -17.08
C LEU A 164 -8.42 -11.26 -16.42
N LYS A 165 -9.64 -10.75 -16.67
CA LYS A 165 -10.87 -11.35 -16.15
C LYS A 165 -11.11 -12.77 -16.66
N GLY A 166 -10.82 -13.04 -17.93
CA GLY A 166 -10.89 -14.37 -18.52
C GLY A 166 -9.91 -15.38 -17.92
N ASN A 167 -8.84 -14.89 -17.28
CA ASN A 167 -7.86 -15.69 -16.53
C ASN A 167 -8.08 -15.62 -15.01
N ASN A 168 -9.30 -15.28 -14.56
CA ASN A 168 -9.72 -15.23 -13.15
C ASN A 168 -8.97 -14.21 -12.29
N TYR A 169 -8.45 -13.12 -12.88
CA TYR A 169 -7.92 -11.98 -12.12
C TYR A 169 -9.02 -10.94 -11.88
N GLU A 170 -9.15 -10.53 -10.62
CA GLU A 170 -9.81 -9.27 -10.27
C GLU A 170 -8.94 -8.09 -10.73
N VAL A 171 -9.57 -7.10 -11.35
CA VAL A 171 -8.86 -5.92 -11.87
C VAL A 171 -8.99 -4.80 -10.85
N ILE A 172 -7.85 -4.33 -10.35
CA ILE A 172 -7.74 -3.15 -9.50
C ILE A 172 -7.11 -2.04 -10.35
N TYR A 173 -7.77 -0.90 -10.46
CA TYR A 173 -7.22 0.23 -11.20
C TYR A 173 -6.25 1.03 -10.32
N SER A 174 -5.25 1.66 -10.93
CA SER A 174 -4.36 2.60 -10.23
C SER A 174 -5.13 3.81 -9.71
N PHE A 175 -4.54 4.45 -8.69
CA PHE A 175 -5.01 5.75 -8.21
C PHE A 175 -4.59 6.85 -9.20
N ASP A 176 -5.41 7.87 -9.36
CA ASP A 176 -5.09 9.06 -10.17
C ASP A 176 -4.35 10.10 -9.31
N SER A 177 -3.02 9.99 -9.33
CA SER A 177 -2.13 10.83 -8.53
C SER A 177 -2.29 12.31 -8.84
N LYS A 178 -2.47 13.13 -7.81
CA LYS A 178 -2.47 14.60 -7.92
C LYS A 178 -1.12 15.22 -7.62
N LYS A 179 -0.16 14.41 -7.15
CA LYS A 179 1.21 14.83 -6.84
C LYS A 179 2.21 14.48 -7.95
N MET A 180 1.87 13.66 -8.94
CA MET A 180 2.71 13.31 -10.09
C MET A 180 2.36 14.14 -11.34
N ASP A 181 3.24 14.10 -12.36
CA ASP A 181 2.91 14.64 -13.70
C ASP A 181 1.73 13.85 -14.30
N GLU A 182 0.77 14.56 -14.89
CA GLU A 182 -0.47 14.00 -15.46
C GLU A 182 -0.21 12.85 -16.47
N LYS A 183 0.92 12.90 -17.17
CA LYS A 183 1.31 11.87 -18.16
C LYS A 183 1.59 10.51 -17.52
N VAL A 184 2.00 10.50 -16.26
CA VAL A 184 2.36 9.30 -15.48
C VAL A 184 1.52 9.16 -14.20
N SER A 185 0.45 9.97 -14.05
CA SER A 185 -0.38 9.95 -12.85
C SER A 185 -1.11 8.62 -12.62
N ASP A 186 -1.14 7.75 -13.63
CA ASP A 186 -1.72 6.42 -13.63
C ASP A 186 -0.69 5.28 -13.49
N HIS A 187 0.61 5.59 -13.47
CA HIS A 187 1.69 4.58 -13.44
C HIS A 187 1.70 3.83 -12.11
N VAL A 188 1.37 2.54 -12.15
CA VAL A 188 1.20 1.69 -10.96
C VAL A 188 2.51 1.55 -10.17
N ASP A 189 3.63 1.31 -10.85
CA ASP A 189 4.96 1.07 -10.26
C ASP A 189 5.62 2.33 -9.65
N MET A 190 5.00 3.49 -9.81
CA MET A 190 5.35 4.70 -9.06
C MET A 190 4.51 4.86 -7.78
N GLN A 191 3.37 4.17 -7.68
CA GLN A 191 2.38 4.36 -6.63
C GLN A 191 2.26 3.20 -5.65
N ILE A 192 2.49 1.97 -6.11
CA ILE A 192 2.40 0.76 -5.29
C ILE A 192 3.43 -0.27 -5.75
N ARG A 193 4.01 -0.99 -4.79
CA ARG A 193 5.10 -1.96 -4.97
C ARG A 193 4.78 -3.24 -4.19
N LYS A 194 4.73 -4.39 -4.89
CA LYS A 194 4.63 -5.71 -4.27
C LYS A 194 5.92 -6.08 -3.54
N ILE A 195 5.92 -6.26 -2.23
CA ILE A 195 7.09 -6.74 -1.48
C ILE A 195 7.16 -8.27 -1.54
N ASN A 196 6.02 -8.93 -1.36
CA ASN A 196 5.83 -10.37 -1.53
C ASN A 196 4.33 -10.65 -1.79
N GLU A 197 3.92 -11.92 -1.85
CA GLU A 197 2.51 -12.34 -2.11
C GLU A 197 1.48 -11.67 -1.18
N ASN A 198 1.87 -11.32 0.05
CA ASN A 198 0.97 -10.82 1.08
C ASN A 198 1.30 -9.41 1.56
N ALA A 199 2.31 -8.75 0.99
CA ALA A 199 2.78 -7.45 1.44
C ALA A 199 3.06 -6.50 0.27
N PHE A 200 2.55 -5.28 0.38
CA PHE A 200 2.69 -4.21 -0.60
C PHE A 200 3.05 -2.91 0.11
N VAL A 201 3.71 -1.99 -0.57
CA VAL A 201 3.92 -0.60 -0.11
C VAL A 201 3.25 0.32 -1.10
N CYS A 202 2.43 1.27 -0.66
CA CYS A 202 1.90 2.34 -1.51
C CYS A 202 2.31 3.73 -1.04
N THR A 203 2.11 4.72 -1.91
CA THR A 203 2.28 6.13 -1.55
C THR A 203 1.21 6.58 -0.56
N GLN A 204 1.52 7.61 0.23
CA GLN A 204 0.58 8.16 1.22
C GLN A 204 -0.77 8.56 0.63
N GLU A 205 -0.79 9.18 -0.54
CA GLU A 205 -2.04 9.64 -1.17
C GLU A 205 -2.90 8.51 -1.76
N SER A 206 -2.28 7.39 -2.12
CA SER A 206 -2.98 6.26 -2.76
C SER A 206 -3.45 5.20 -1.77
N TYR A 207 -3.11 5.36 -0.48
CA TYR A 207 -3.42 4.41 0.59
C TYR A 207 -4.92 4.06 0.66
N PHE A 208 -5.79 5.07 0.78
CA PHE A 208 -7.22 4.82 0.89
C PHE A 208 -7.81 4.17 -0.37
N HIS A 209 -7.31 4.55 -1.54
CA HIS A 209 -7.72 3.93 -2.81
C HIS A 209 -7.38 2.45 -2.81
N TYR A 210 -6.12 2.08 -2.59
CA TYR A 210 -5.72 0.67 -2.63
C TYR A 210 -6.33 -0.13 -1.48
N ARG A 211 -6.51 0.44 -0.29
CA ARG A 211 -7.19 -0.27 0.81
C ARG A 211 -8.64 -0.62 0.55
N VAL A 212 -9.35 0.18 -0.25
CA VAL A 212 -10.74 -0.14 -0.61
C VAL A 212 -10.82 -1.36 -1.52
N TYR A 213 -9.81 -1.61 -2.35
CA TYR A 213 -9.84 -2.66 -3.38
C TYR A 213 -8.96 -3.88 -3.08
N LEU A 214 -7.90 -3.73 -2.28
CA LEU A 214 -7.03 -4.85 -1.93
C LEU A 214 -7.72 -5.78 -0.93
N PRO A 215 -7.54 -7.11 -1.07
CA PRO A 215 -8.01 -8.07 -0.08
C PRO A 215 -7.47 -7.77 1.33
N ASN A 216 -8.23 -8.15 2.35
CA ASN A 216 -7.89 -7.84 3.73
C ASN A 216 -6.64 -8.58 4.23
N TYR A 217 -6.32 -9.74 3.64
CA TYR A 217 -5.08 -10.49 3.94
C TYR A 217 -3.81 -9.79 3.44
N ILE A 218 -3.92 -8.77 2.58
CA ILE A 218 -2.77 -7.99 2.12
C ILE A 218 -2.38 -6.96 3.19
N ALA A 219 -1.14 -7.05 3.65
CA ALA A 219 -0.47 -5.98 4.38
C ALA A 219 -0.05 -4.87 3.39
N LEU A 220 -0.61 -3.67 3.54
CA LEU A 220 -0.21 -2.47 2.79
C LEU A 220 0.44 -1.52 3.76
N TYR A 221 1.73 -1.32 3.54
CA TYR A 221 2.56 -0.32 4.17
C TYR A 221 2.46 0.99 3.37
N VAL A 222 2.84 2.09 4.00
CA VAL A 222 2.82 3.42 3.40
C VAL A 222 4.25 3.97 3.34
N THR A 223 4.57 4.70 2.27
CA THR A 223 5.88 5.37 2.14
C THR A 223 6.15 6.33 3.30
N GLU A 224 7.39 6.33 3.79
CA GLU A 224 7.84 7.31 4.81
C GLU A 224 7.99 8.71 4.21
N LEU A 225 8.39 8.77 2.93
CA LEU A 225 8.52 10.01 2.20
C LEU A 225 7.24 10.31 1.40
N GLU A 226 6.97 11.61 1.25
CA GLU A 226 5.96 12.08 0.33
C GLU A 226 6.51 12.12 -1.10
N ILE A 227 5.70 11.61 -2.03
CA ILE A 227 5.96 11.78 -3.46
C ILE A 227 5.76 13.24 -3.88
N THR A 228 6.53 13.66 -4.89
CA THR A 228 6.35 14.93 -5.60
C THR A 228 6.47 14.69 -7.09
N ASN A 229 6.12 15.68 -7.91
CA ASN A 229 6.20 15.60 -9.38
C ASN A 229 7.64 15.75 -9.94
N THR A 230 8.65 15.58 -9.09
CA THR A 230 10.04 15.87 -9.43
C THR A 230 10.97 14.79 -8.89
N TYR A 231 11.92 14.40 -9.74
CA TYR A 231 12.99 13.49 -9.37
C TYR A 231 13.81 14.02 -8.18
N PRO A 232 14.20 13.17 -7.21
CA PRO A 232 14.01 11.72 -7.16
C PRO A 232 12.72 11.26 -6.44
N LYS A 233 11.87 12.19 -6.00
CA LYS A 233 10.71 11.88 -5.15
C LYS A 233 9.49 11.40 -5.91
N ASP A 234 9.53 11.40 -7.23
CA ASP A 234 8.50 10.79 -8.07
C ASP A 234 8.68 9.27 -8.25
N CYS A 235 9.88 8.74 -7.98
CA CYS A 235 10.23 7.33 -8.21
C CYS A 235 10.57 6.55 -6.93
N LEU A 236 9.97 6.92 -5.78
CA LEU A 236 10.25 6.32 -4.47
C LEU A 236 10.10 4.80 -4.45
N LEU A 237 9.04 4.31 -5.12
CA LEU A 237 8.68 2.89 -5.18
C LEU A 237 9.17 2.19 -6.45
N ASN A 238 9.86 2.91 -7.35
CA ASN A 238 10.24 2.43 -8.67
C ASN A 238 11.53 1.59 -8.64
N ASN A 239 11.50 0.54 -7.82
CA ASN A 239 12.54 -0.45 -7.59
C ASN A 239 11.96 -1.85 -7.79
N PHE A 240 12.82 -2.86 -7.85
CA PHE A 240 12.37 -4.24 -7.99
C PHE A 240 13.29 -5.20 -7.28
N SER A 241 12.73 -6.35 -6.92
CA SER A 241 13.49 -7.48 -6.41
C SER A 241 13.64 -8.52 -7.52
N ILE A 242 14.79 -9.16 -7.57
CA ILE A 242 15.02 -10.36 -8.38
C ILE A 242 15.90 -11.32 -7.59
N GLU A 243 15.47 -12.58 -7.52
CA GLU A 243 16.03 -13.57 -6.59
C GLU A 243 16.04 -13.01 -5.15
N ASN A 244 17.21 -12.83 -4.53
CA ASN A 244 17.38 -12.22 -3.21
C ASN A 244 18.05 -10.84 -3.27
N HIS A 245 17.85 -10.09 -4.37
CA HIS A 245 18.47 -8.79 -4.58
C HIS A 245 17.44 -7.69 -4.81
N LEU A 246 17.58 -6.60 -4.05
CA LEU A 246 16.88 -5.35 -4.28
C LEU A 246 17.68 -4.48 -5.25
N VAL A 247 17.14 -4.23 -6.43
CA VAL A 247 17.71 -3.28 -7.40
C VAL A 247 17.05 -1.93 -7.20
N CYS A 248 17.83 -0.95 -6.77
CA CYS A 248 17.30 0.38 -6.48
C CYS A 248 18.34 1.50 -6.64
N ASN A 249 17.86 2.74 -6.75
CA ASN A 249 18.70 3.93 -6.61
C ASN A 249 18.63 4.45 -5.17
N LYS A 250 19.78 4.58 -4.52
CA LYS A 250 19.90 5.07 -3.14
C LYS A 250 19.26 6.44 -2.89
N LYS A 251 19.20 7.29 -3.91
CA LYS A 251 18.66 8.66 -3.82
C LYS A 251 17.14 8.71 -3.90
N SER A 252 16.49 7.71 -4.50
CA SER A 252 15.04 7.69 -4.68
C SER A 252 14.34 6.69 -3.77
N VAL A 253 14.89 5.50 -3.53
CA VAL A 253 14.20 4.43 -2.80
C VAL A 253 13.66 4.89 -1.44
N ASP A 254 12.38 4.61 -1.18
CA ASP A 254 11.78 4.93 0.11
C ASP A 254 12.41 4.09 1.24
N PRO A 255 12.70 4.68 2.42
CA PRO A 255 13.24 3.94 3.56
C PRO A 255 12.41 2.72 3.98
N VAL A 256 11.07 2.75 3.82
CA VAL A 256 10.23 1.62 4.22
C VAL A 256 10.55 0.37 3.40
N VAL A 257 10.87 0.52 2.12
CA VAL A 257 11.25 -0.59 1.24
C VAL A 257 12.55 -1.23 1.72
N LEU A 258 13.55 -0.41 2.10
CA LEU A 258 14.82 -0.90 2.64
C LEU A 258 14.65 -1.65 3.98
N LYS A 259 13.70 -1.20 4.82
CA LYS A 259 13.40 -1.87 6.10
C LYS A 259 12.71 -3.22 5.89
N LEU A 260 11.75 -3.28 4.96
CA LEU A 260 11.01 -4.50 4.64
C LEU A 260 11.87 -5.54 3.91
N LEU A 261 12.81 -5.09 3.08
CA LEU A 261 13.72 -5.93 2.30
C LEU A 261 15.15 -5.95 2.86
N LYS A 262 15.30 -5.78 4.18
CA LYS A 262 16.62 -5.70 4.85
C LYS A 262 17.51 -6.93 4.65
N ASP A 263 16.90 -8.08 4.38
CA ASP A 263 17.59 -9.36 4.17
C ASP A 263 17.99 -9.58 2.70
N GLU A 264 17.51 -8.73 1.78
CA GLU A 264 17.94 -8.73 0.38
C GLU A 264 19.27 -8.01 0.19
N LYS A 265 20.09 -8.50 -0.74
CA LYS A 265 21.33 -7.84 -1.14
C LYS A 265 21.02 -6.64 -2.04
N ILE A 266 21.54 -5.47 -1.71
CA ILE A 266 21.24 -4.27 -2.49
C ILE A 266 22.16 -4.16 -3.71
N ILE A 267 21.58 -4.06 -4.90
CA ILE A 267 22.24 -3.70 -6.15
C ILE A 267 21.93 -2.23 -6.44
N MET A 268 22.90 -1.36 -6.18
CA MET A 268 22.76 0.07 -6.43
C MET A 268 22.87 0.38 -7.93
N VAL A 269 21.87 1.09 -8.46
CA VAL A 269 21.84 1.58 -9.84
C VAL A 269 21.69 3.11 -9.88
N LYS A 270 22.10 3.73 -11.00
CA LYS A 270 21.94 5.18 -11.21
C LYS A 270 20.54 5.56 -11.66
N GLN A 271 19.78 4.63 -12.22
CA GLN A 271 18.43 4.84 -12.72
C GLN A 271 17.43 4.81 -11.56
N GLY A 272 16.68 5.90 -11.35
CA GLY A 272 15.65 5.93 -10.31
C GLY A 272 14.36 5.25 -10.74
N TYR A 273 14.01 5.28 -12.04
CA TYR A 273 12.88 4.53 -12.60
C TYR A 273 13.28 3.10 -12.95
N SER A 274 13.93 2.41 -12.02
CA SER A 274 14.58 1.14 -12.30
C SER A 274 13.57 0.03 -12.65
N LYS A 275 12.36 0.05 -12.06
CA LYS A 275 11.29 -0.89 -12.42
C LYS A 275 10.65 -0.54 -13.76
N CYS A 276 10.34 0.73 -14.05
CA CYS A 276 9.81 1.11 -15.37
C CYS A 276 10.83 0.79 -16.46
N SER A 277 12.12 0.94 -16.21
CA SER A 277 13.19 0.67 -17.18
C SER A 277 13.44 -0.83 -17.43
N THR A 278 12.75 -1.73 -16.72
CA THR A 278 13.12 -3.15 -16.66
C THR A 278 11.90 -4.07 -16.62
N ILE A 279 11.82 -5.01 -17.58
CA ILE A 279 10.98 -6.19 -17.44
C ILE A 279 11.66 -7.13 -16.45
N VAL A 280 10.96 -7.47 -15.39
CA VAL A 280 11.47 -8.32 -14.29
C VAL A 280 10.67 -9.61 -14.29
N THR A 281 11.36 -10.74 -14.33
CA THR A 281 10.77 -12.08 -14.14
C THR A 281 11.37 -12.70 -12.88
N ASP A 282 10.97 -13.92 -12.55
CA ASP A 282 11.52 -14.66 -11.40
C ASP A 282 13.02 -15.00 -11.55
N LYS A 283 13.57 -15.00 -12.77
CA LYS A 283 14.91 -15.56 -13.07
C LYS A 283 15.83 -14.64 -13.85
N PHE A 284 15.28 -13.66 -14.56
CA PHE A 284 16.07 -12.75 -15.37
C PHE A 284 15.40 -11.40 -15.56
N VAL A 285 16.18 -10.43 -16.01
CA VAL A 285 15.68 -9.11 -16.41
C VAL A 285 15.92 -8.81 -17.88
N ILE A 286 15.05 -7.99 -18.47
CA ILE A 286 15.28 -7.34 -19.77
C ILE A 286 15.21 -5.84 -19.52
N THR A 287 16.27 -5.10 -19.84
CA THR A 287 16.32 -3.66 -19.62
C THR A 287 16.91 -2.94 -20.82
N SER A 288 16.49 -1.69 -21.03
CA SER A 288 17.15 -0.77 -21.96
C SER A 288 18.23 0.08 -21.28
N ASP A 289 18.36 0.00 -19.96
CA ASP A 289 19.33 0.78 -19.19
C ASP A 289 20.63 -0.02 -18.99
N LYS A 290 21.71 0.46 -19.62
CA LYS A 290 23.04 -0.17 -19.53
C LYS A 290 23.60 -0.18 -18.09
N SER A 291 23.25 0.80 -17.26
CA SER A 291 23.67 0.80 -15.85
C SER A 291 23.00 -0.33 -15.07
N ILE A 292 21.70 -0.57 -15.30
CA ILE A 292 20.98 -1.67 -14.67
C ILE A 292 21.56 -3.00 -15.14
N TYR A 293 21.64 -3.20 -16.46
CA TYR A 293 22.20 -4.41 -17.07
C TYR A 293 23.56 -4.79 -16.47
N ASN A 294 24.51 -3.84 -16.47
CA ASN A 294 25.86 -4.07 -15.96
C ASN A 294 25.89 -4.35 -14.45
N SER A 295 25.04 -3.70 -13.65
CA SER A 295 24.99 -3.91 -12.20
C SER A 295 24.38 -5.27 -11.84
N VAL A 296 23.35 -5.70 -12.55
CA VAL A 296 22.67 -6.99 -12.35
C VAL A 296 23.58 -8.15 -12.76
N GLN A 297 24.23 -8.07 -13.92
CA GLN A 297 25.14 -9.13 -14.39
C GLN A 297 26.33 -9.36 -13.45
N LYS A 298 26.82 -8.32 -12.77
CA LYS A 298 27.91 -8.46 -11.78
C LYS A 298 27.53 -9.36 -10.59
N GLN A 299 26.24 -9.56 -10.34
CA GLN A 299 25.75 -10.50 -9.33
C GLN A 299 25.47 -11.90 -9.89
N ASN A 300 25.90 -12.18 -11.13
CA ASN A 300 25.60 -13.42 -11.86
C ASN A 300 24.10 -13.67 -12.12
N ILE A 301 23.29 -12.62 -12.03
CA ILE A 301 21.87 -12.66 -12.39
C ILE A 301 21.75 -12.50 -13.90
N LYS A 302 20.92 -13.33 -14.52
CA LYS A 302 20.72 -13.29 -15.97
C LYS A 302 20.05 -11.97 -16.36
N ALA A 303 20.64 -11.28 -17.33
CA ALA A 303 20.11 -10.02 -17.84
C ALA A 303 20.28 -9.95 -19.37
N TYR A 304 19.29 -9.35 -20.03
CA TYR A 304 19.29 -9.05 -21.45
C TYR A 304 19.24 -7.54 -21.67
N LEU A 305 20.00 -7.05 -22.64
CA LEU A 305 20.00 -5.65 -23.05
C LEU A 305 19.18 -5.50 -24.34
N ILE A 306 18.11 -4.70 -24.26
CA ILE A 306 17.32 -4.29 -25.42
C ILE A 306 17.56 -2.80 -25.72
N ASP A 307 17.35 -2.40 -26.97
CA ASP A 307 17.52 -1.01 -27.37
C ASP A 307 16.30 -0.16 -26.94
N SER A 308 16.52 1.11 -26.62
CA SER A 308 15.47 2.06 -26.22
C SER A 308 14.84 2.74 -27.44
N GLY A 309 13.56 3.09 -27.36
CA GLY A 309 12.85 3.89 -28.37
C GLY A 309 11.56 3.25 -28.85
N GLU A 310 10.71 4.04 -29.51
CA GLU A 310 9.44 3.61 -30.14
C GLU A 310 8.46 2.91 -29.18
N ILE A 311 8.49 3.33 -27.91
CA ILE A 311 7.45 3.01 -26.93
C ILE A 311 6.63 4.28 -26.72
N LYS A 312 5.32 4.22 -26.91
CA LYS A 312 4.47 5.39 -26.74
C LYS A 312 4.43 5.80 -25.27
N LEU A 313 4.62 7.09 -25.00
CA LEU A 313 4.32 7.73 -23.73
C LEU A 313 4.03 9.20 -24.03
N GLU A 314 2.81 9.64 -23.74
CA GLU A 314 2.38 10.99 -24.14
C GLU A 314 3.27 12.06 -23.51
N GLY A 315 3.76 13.00 -24.32
CA GLY A 315 4.64 14.08 -23.88
C GLY A 315 6.12 13.73 -23.68
N TYR A 316 6.54 12.52 -24.05
CA TYR A 316 7.94 12.07 -24.03
C TYR A 316 8.35 11.47 -25.39
N ASP A 317 9.65 11.48 -25.68
CA ASP A 317 10.19 10.89 -26.92
C ASP A 317 10.01 9.36 -26.97
N THR A 318 10.06 8.71 -25.81
CA THR A 318 9.80 7.27 -25.65
C THR A 318 9.45 6.95 -24.20
N GLY A 319 8.59 5.95 -24.00
CA GLY A 319 8.38 5.30 -22.72
C GLY A 319 9.46 4.26 -22.39
N PHE A 320 9.29 3.59 -21.25
CA PHE A 320 10.19 2.55 -20.76
C PHE A 320 9.62 1.13 -20.93
N ILE A 321 10.52 0.17 -21.22
CA ILE A 321 10.13 -1.21 -21.55
C ILE A 321 9.44 -1.97 -20.41
N GLY A 322 9.86 -1.78 -19.16
CA GLY A 322 9.23 -2.38 -17.99
C GLY A 322 7.86 -1.78 -17.67
N GLY A 323 7.65 -0.50 -17.98
CA GLY A 323 6.35 0.19 -17.82
C GLY A 323 5.30 -0.25 -18.85
N THR A 324 5.70 -0.99 -19.89
CA THR A 324 4.78 -1.58 -20.87
C THR A 324 4.15 -2.89 -20.41
N CYS A 325 4.53 -3.47 -19.27
CA CYS A 325 4.11 -4.83 -18.95
C CYS A 325 4.10 -5.18 -17.45
N GLY A 326 3.61 -6.37 -17.15
CA GLY A 326 3.90 -7.07 -15.91
C GLY A 326 4.18 -8.54 -16.16
N TYR A 327 4.72 -9.21 -15.15
CA TYR A 327 5.03 -10.63 -15.19
C TYR A 327 4.34 -11.36 -14.05
N CYS A 328 3.79 -12.53 -14.34
CA CYS A 328 3.48 -13.55 -13.34
C CYS A 328 3.78 -14.94 -13.91
N ALA A 329 4.07 -15.91 -13.04
CA ALA A 329 4.48 -17.24 -13.46
C ALA A 329 3.42 -17.95 -14.33
N ASP A 330 2.13 -17.71 -14.06
CA ASP A 330 1.02 -18.41 -14.74
C ASP A 330 0.79 -17.91 -16.18
N LEU A 331 0.83 -16.59 -16.38
CA LEU A 331 0.54 -15.95 -17.67
C LEU A 331 1.81 -15.63 -18.47
N GLY A 332 2.96 -15.54 -17.82
CA GLY A 332 4.18 -14.99 -18.38
C GLY A 332 4.15 -13.45 -18.41
N VAL A 333 4.68 -12.84 -19.47
CA VAL A 333 4.72 -11.37 -19.62
C VAL A 333 3.45 -10.88 -20.31
N VAL A 334 2.70 -10.01 -19.65
CA VAL A 334 1.48 -9.40 -20.16
C VAL A 334 1.77 -7.94 -20.48
N PHE A 335 1.63 -7.55 -21.75
CA PHE A 335 1.91 -6.20 -22.23
C PHE A 335 0.66 -5.33 -22.33
N TYR A 336 0.87 -4.02 -22.18
CA TYR A 336 -0.05 -2.98 -22.61
C TYR A 336 0.09 -2.75 -24.11
N GLY A 337 -1.03 -2.94 -24.83
CA GLY A 337 -1.15 -2.61 -26.23
C GLY A 337 -0.34 -3.51 -27.17
N ASN A 338 -0.28 -3.10 -28.43
CA ASN A 338 0.10 -3.98 -29.52
C ASN A 338 1.60 -4.08 -29.71
N LEU A 339 2.19 -5.22 -29.32
CA LEU A 339 3.62 -5.49 -29.48
C LEU A 339 4.09 -5.47 -30.96
N GLU A 340 3.19 -5.64 -31.94
CA GLU A 340 3.52 -5.45 -33.36
C GLU A 340 4.02 -4.03 -33.67
N ASN A 341 3.60 -3.04 -32.89
CA ASN A 341 4.00 -1.64 -33.07
C ASN A 341 5.35 -1.32 -32.41
N TYR A 342 6.03 -2.31 -31.80
CA TYR A 342 7.33 -2.11 -31.17
C TYR A 342 8.48 -2.48 -32.11
N LYS A 343 9.36 -1.51 -32.38
CA LYS A 343 10.55 -1.66 -33.23
C LYS A 343 11.38 -2.91 -32.93
N PHE A 344 11.57 -3.19 -31.65
CA PHE A 344 12.47 -4.24 -31.18
C PHE A 344 11.73 -5.52 -30.77
N LYS A 345 10.47 -5.69 -31.21
CA LYS A 345 9.63 -6.87 -30.95
C LYS A 345 10.38 -8.18 -31.15
N ASN A 346 11.03 -8.37 -32.31
CA ASN A 346 11.64 -9.67 -32.63
C ASN A 346 12.74 -10.04 -31.63
N LYS A 347 13.57 -9.06 -31.22
CA LYS A 347 14.62 -9.25 -30.21
C LYS A 347 14.03 -9.50 -28.83
N LEU A 348 12.93 -8.82 -28.48
CA LEU A 348 12.23 -9.07 -27.23
C LEU A 348 11.65 -10.50 -27.18
N ILE A 349 10.97 -10.93 -28.25
CA ILE A 349 10.41 -12.28 -28.37
C ILE A 349 11.51 -13.34 -28.32
N GLU A 350 12.64 -13.13 -29.00
CA GLU A 350 13.79 -14.04 -28.94
C GLU A 350 14.25 -14.27 -27.48
N PHE A 351 14.34 -13.21 -26.67
CA PHE A 351 14.70 -13.34 -25.26
C PHE A 351 13.65 -14.11 -24.45
N LEU A 352 12.36 -13.85 -24.68
CA LEU A 352 11.28 -14.53 -23.97
C LEU A 352 11.21 -16.02 -24.36
N GLU A 353 11.30 -16.34 -25.65
CA GLU A 353 11.27 -17.72 -26.15
C GLU A 353 12.49 -18.52 -25.69
N LYS A 354 13.68 -17.91 -25.71
CA LYS A 354 14.91 -18.53 -25.19
C LYS A 354 14.78 -18.96 -23.73
N GLU A 355 14.00 -18.23 -22.93
CA GLU A 355 13.74 -18.51 -21.52
C GLU A 355 12.42 -19.25 -21.27
N ASN A 356 11.73 -19.69 -22.33
CA ASN A 356 10.43 -20.35 -22.28
C ASN A 356 9.35 -19.54 -21.54
N ILE A 357 9.38 -18.22 -21.68
CA ILE A 357 8.41 -17.31 -21.09
C ILE A 357 7.27 -17.05 -22.09
N LYS A 358 6.04 -17.38 -21.67
CA LYS A 358 4.84 -16.99 -22.40
C LYS A 358 4.69 -15.48 -22.43
N TYR A 359 4.01 -14.97 -23.45
CA TYR A 359 3.65 -13.56 -23.50
C TYR A 359 2.27 -13.35 -24.09
N TYR A 360 1.65 -12.23 -23.71
CA TYR A 360 0.36 -11.79 -24.22
C TYR A 360 0.38 -10.28 -24.45
N TYR A 361 -0.28 -9.84 -25.51
CA TYR A 361 -0.50 -8.44 -25.82
C TYR A 361 -1.86 -8.29 -26.52
N THR A 362 -2.38 -7.07 -26.53
CA THR A 362 -3.68 -6.76 -27.16
C THR A 362 -3.47 -5.91 -28.40
N ASP A 363 -4.39 -5.95 -29.34
CA ASP A 363 -4.32 -5.16 -30.58
C ASP A 363 -5.10 -3.82 -30.51
N ASP A 364 -5.70 -3.53 -29.35
CA ASP A 364 -6.59 -2.37 -29.14
C ASP A 364 -5.91 -1.13 -28.52
N ASP A 365 -4.58 -1.12 -28.43
CA ASP A 365 -3.75 0.05 -28.11
C ASP A 365 -2.42 0.02 -28.88
N ASP A 366 -1.71 1.14 -28.91
CA ASP A 366 -0.29 1.17 -29.31
C ASP A 366 0.60 0.46 -28.28
N PHE A 367 1.82 0.06 -28.65
CA PHE A 367 2.78 -0.40 -27.64
C PHE A 367 3.17 0.77 -26.72
N ILE A 368 2.69 0.73 -25.49
CA ILE A 368 2.57 1.93 -24.65
C ILE A 368 3.06 1.68 -23.23
N ASP A 369 3.73 2.68 -22.67
CA ASP A 369 4.10 2.71 -21.26
C ASP A 369 2.95 3.27 -20.41
N ARG A 370 2.45 2.46 -19.48
CA ARG A 370 1.36 2.81 -18.56
C ARG A 370 1.75 2.60 -17.09
N GLY A 371 3.03 2.39 -16.81
CA GLY A 371 3.52 1.92 -15.52
C GLY A 371 3.12 0.47 -15.28
N SER A 372 4.07 -0.34 -14.83
CA SER A 372 4.01 -1.81 -14.83
C SER A 372 2.66 -2.41 -14.39
N ILE A 373 2.27 -3.56 -14.94
CA ILE A 373 1.18 -4.35 -14.35
C ILE A 373 1.73 -5.08 -13.11
N ILE A 374 1.01 -5.00 -11.98
CA ILE A 374 1.40 -5.72 -10.75
C ILE A 374 0.41 -6.83 -10.47
N PHE A 375 0.90 -8.06 -10.51
CA PHE A 375 0.14 -9.26 -10.13
C PHE A 375 0.38 -9.59 -8.66
N ASN A 376 -0.66 -10.08 -7.99
CA ASN A 376 -0.57 -10.53 -6.61
C ASN A 376 0.20 -11.83 -6.44
#